data_AF-A0A078JGG2-F1
#
_entry.id   AF-A0A078JGG2-F1
#
_cell.length_a   1.000
_cell.length_b   1.000
_cell.length_c   1.000
_cell.angle_alpha   90.00
_cell.angle_beta   90.00
_cell.angle_gamma   90.00
#
_symmetry.space_group_name_H-M   'P 1'
#
loop_
_entity.id
_entity.type
_entity.pdbx_description
1 polymer ?
#
loop_
_entity_poly.entity_id
_entity_poly.type
_entity_poly.pdbx_seq_one_letter_code
_entity_poly.pdbx_strand_id
1 'polypeptide(L)'
;MNLPSSTATSTSESPDTAAGAISPETCGGCKSQDSWVIHSARLRGILRFYCTHCLLRNHPASFCPTCFAFYDSSPPHQSRRVSCNDCNSVTHIHCAGDAKSPPYRCPPCRDPDGFSFFRPIVDENGARCMDKALSEAFLCAAKIAASSMSKAVTFFRSEAERKGKDAAVAKKRAREALEDVLKLDEKAKLAVSKPSENRDQKPKQSPASNGGLKQIESSAATAQVKKQSSSVVQVKQEK
;
A
#
# COMPACT_ATOMS: atom_id res chain seq x y z
N MET A 1 9.26 -22.29 52.74
CA MET A 1 10.17 -21.30 52.10
C MET A 1 9.35 -20.55 51.07
N ASN A 2 9.10 -19.27 51.30
CA ASN A 2 8.35 -18.38 50.41
C ASN A 2 9.30 -17.81 49.36
N LEU A 3 8.89 -17.81 48.09
CA LEU A 3 9.51 -17.03 47.01
C LEU A 3 8.46 -16.04 46.45
N PRO A 4 8.82 -14.77 46.21
CA PRO A 4 7.86 -13.70 45.99
C PRO A 4 7.42 -13.52 44.52
N SER A 5 6.18 -13.06 44.38
CA SER A 5 5.55 -12.57 43.15
C SER A 5 6.38 -11.51 42.44
N SER A 6 6.57 -11.66 41.13
CA SER A 6 7.06 -10.60 40.26
C SER A 6 5.88 -9.80 39.69
N THR A 7 5.86 -8.54 40.10
CA THR A 7 5.02 -7.43 39.64
C THR A 7 5.07 -7.26 38.11
N ALA A 8 3.91 -7.25 37.45
CA ALA A 8 3.79 -6.82 36.07
C ALA A 8 3.80 -5.28 36.02
N THR A 9 4.82 -4.72 35.37
CA THR A 9 4.90 -3.29 35.05
C THR A 9 3.95 -2.97 33.89
N SER A 10 2.89 -2.24 34.20
CA SER A 10 1.97 -1.62 33.25
C SER A 10 2.70 -0.53 32.47
N THR A 11 2.89 -0.74 31.16
CA THR A 11 3.28 0.33 30.24
C THR A 11 2.01 0.90 29.62
N SER A 12 1.84 2.20 29.85
CA SER A 12 0.75 3.06 29.40
C SER A 12 0.47 2.96 27.90
N GLU A 13 -0.77 2.61 27.56
CA GLU A 13 -1.34 2.64 26.23
C GLU A 13 -1.65 4.08 25.82
N SER A 14 -1.28 4.45 24.59
CA SER A 14 -1.76 5.67 23.92
C SER A 14 -2.92 5.31 22.98
N PRO A 15 -3.93 6.17 22.82
CA PRO A 15 -5.20 5.79 22.20
C PRO A 15 -5.20 5.89 20.67
N ASP A 16 -6.01 5.01 20.08
CA ASP A 16 -6.68 5.12 18.78
C ASP A 16 -5.87 5.01 17.48
N THR A 17 -5.64 3.76 17.08
CA THR A 17 -6.14 3.31 15.78
C THR A 17 -6.61 1.87 15.93
N ALA A 18 -7.93 1.66 15.89
CA ALA A 18 -8.55 0.34 15.76
C ALA A 18 -8.22 -0.28 14.38
N ALA A 19 -6.95 -0.61 14.16
CA ALA A 19 -6.54 -1.57 13.16
C ALA A 19 -6.77 -2.94 13.81
N GLY A 20 -7.86 -3.61 13.44
CA GLY A 20 -8.18 -4.95 13.94
C GLY A 20 -6.92 -5.79 13.98
N ALA A 21 -6.55 -6.26 15.18
CA ALA A 21 -5.25 -6.84 15.48
C ALA A 21 -4.83 -7.82 14.39
N ILE A 22 -3.87 -7.43 13.57
CA ILE A 22 -3.36 -8.27 12.49
C ILE A 22 -2.43 -9.27 13.15
N SER A 23 -2.97 -10.41 13.58
CA SER A 23 -2.17 -11.48 14.19
C SER A 23 -1.44 -12.27 13.09
N PRO A 24 -0.11 -12.48 13.21
CA PRO A 24 0.65 -13.33 12.31
C PRO A 24 0.31 -14.83 12.48
N GLU A 25 -0.48 -15.20 13.49
CA GLU A 25 -0.82 -16.58 13.83
C GLU A 25 -2.06 -17.10 13.09
N THR A 26 -2.78 -16.24 12.36
CA THR A 26 -4.04 -16.63 11.70
C THR A 26 -4.04 -16.24 10.23
N CYS A 27 -4.44 -17.18 9.36
CA CYS A 27 -4.57 -16.90 7.95
C CYS A 27 -5.69 -15.88 7.69
N GLY A 28 -5.36 -14.74 7.08
CA GLY A 28 -6.32 -13.70 6.73
C GLY A 28 -7.38 -14.13 5.70
N GLY A 29 -7.13 -15.20 4.94
CA GLY A 29 -8.05 -15.78 3.96
C GLY A 29 -9.03 -16.77 4.57
N CYS A 30 -8.55 -17.92 5.04
CA CYS A 30 -9.39 -19.01 5.56
C CYS A 30 -9.60 -18.99 7.08
N LYS A 31 -8.99 -18.04 7.81
CA LYS A 31 -9.05 -17.92 9.28
C LYS A 31 -8.50 -19.11 10.07
N SER A 32 -7.84 -20.06 9.40
CA SER A 32 -7.16 -21.17 10.07
C SER A 32 -5.96 -20.68 10.86
N GLN A 33 -5.83 -21.20 12.08
CA GLN A 33 -4.65 -21.09 12.96
C GLN A 33 -3.71 -22.30 12.83
N ASP A 34 -4.19 -23.39 12.22
CA ASP A 34 -3.47 -24.66 12.13
C ASP A 34 -2.56 -24.77 10.90
N SER A 35 -2.24 -23.63 10.29
CA SER A 35 -1.43 -23.58 9.07
C SER A 35 0.03 -23.89 9.40
N TRP A 36 0.69 -24.72 8.59
CA TRP A 36 2.11 -25.02 8.78
C TRP A 36 2.96 -23.75 8.84
N VAL A 37 2.78 -22.87 7.85
CA VAL A 37 3.48 -21.59 7.77
C VAL A 37 2.50 -20.50 7.39
N ILE A 38 2.63 -19.36 8.05
CA ILE A 38 1.95 -18.13 7.70
C ILE A 38 2.94 -17.20 7.00
N HIS A 39 2.60 -16.81 5.77
CA HIS A 39 3.39 -15.93 4.92
C HIS A 39 2.91 -14.49 5.04
N SER A 40 3.85 -13.55 5.09
CA SER A 40 3.56 -12.12 5.03
C SER A 40 3.50 -11.66 3.57
N ALA A 41 2.43 -10.96 3.18
CA ALA A 41 2.32 -10.38 1.86
C ALA A 41 1.52 -9.07 1.88
N ARG A 42 1.93 -8.12 1.04
CA ARG A 42 1.19 -6.88 0.82
C ARG A 42 0.27 -7.05 -0.38
N LEU A 43 -1.03 -7.10 -0.12
CA LEU A 43 -2.08 -7.20 -1.13
C LEU A 43 -2.94 -5.93 -1.13
N ARG A 44 -3.02 -5.27 -2.29
CA ARG A 44 -3.77 -4.00 -2.47
C ARG A 44 -3.36 -2.91 -1.45
N GLY A 45 -2.06 -2.80 -1.19
CA GLY A 45 -1.50 -1.79 -0.30
C GLY A 45 -1.51 -2.13 1.19
N ILE A 46 -2.20 -3.21 1.60
CA ILE A 46 -2.37 -3.60 3.01
C ILE A 46 -1.54 -4.85 3.29
N LEU A 47 -0.80 -4.84 4.40
CA LEU A 47 -0.07 -6.01 4.90
C LEU A 47 -1.08 -7.05 5.41
N ARG A 48 -0.95 -8.28 4.93
CA ARG A 48 -1.78 -9.42 5.34
C ARG A 48 -0.91 -10.66 5.55
N PHE A 49 -1.47 -11.59 6.29
CA PHE A 49 -0.86 -12.87 6.60
C PHE A 49 -1.70 -13.98 5.99
N TYR A 50 -1.08 -14.92 5.29
CA TYR A 50 -1.78 -15.99 4.57
C TYR A 50 -1.07 -17.33 4.75
N CYS A 51 -1.83 -18.42 4.91
CA CYS A 51 -1.27 -19.75 4.71
C CYS A 51 -0.83 -19.94 3.25
N THR A 52 0.01 -20.95 2.98
CA THR A 52 0.52 -21.26 1.63
C THR A 52 -0.59 -21.33 0.58
N HIS A 53 -1.70 -22.04 0.87
CA HIS A 53 -2.83 -22.14 -0.05
C HIS A 53 -3.45 -20.77 -0.36
N CYS A 54 -3.79 -19.99 0.67
CA CYS A 54 -4.43 -18.70 0.48
C CYS A 54 -3.51 -17.70 -0.21
N LEU A 55 -2.21 -17.72 0.07
CA LEU A 55 -1.27 -16.85 -0.62
C LEU A 55 -1.26 -17.15 -2.13
N LEU A 56 -1.13 -18.42 -2.51
CA LEU A 56 -1.15 -18.83 -3.92
C LEU A 56 -2.50 -18.48 -4.59
N ARG A 57 -3.62 -18.70 -3.89
CA ARG A 57 -4.96 -18.35 -4.40
C ARG A 57 -5.17 -16.85 -4.60
N ASN A 58 -4.56 -16.00 -3.77
CA ASN A 58 -4.66 -14.54 -3.87
C ASN A 58 -3.66 -13.93 -4.87
N HIS A 59 -2.70 -14.71 -5.37
CA HIS A 59 -1.67 -14.28 -6.32
C HIS A 59 -1.65 -15.13 -7.60
N PRO A 60 -2.80 -15.33 -8.28
CA PRO A 60 -2.91 -16.29 -9.39
C PRO A 60 -2.05 -15.93 -10.61
N ALA A 61 -1.71 -14.65 -10.77
CA ALA A 61 -0.90 -14.14 -11.88
C ALA A 61 0.63 -14.21 -11.60
N SER A 62 1.04 -14.65 -10.41
CA SER A 62 2.44 -14.63 -9.99
C SER A 62 3.18 -15.94 -10.21
N PHE A 63 2.51 -17.00 -10.68
CA PHE A 63 3.12 -18.30 -10.89
C PHE A 63 2.29 -19.19 -11.82
N CYS A 64 2.88 -20.30 -12.29
CA CYS A 64 2.17 -21.36 -12.99
C CYS A 64 1.49 -22.30 -11.97
N PRO A 65 0.15 -22.50 -12.00
CA PRO A 65 -0.55 -23.32 -11.02
C PRO A 65 -0.28 -24.83 -11.14
N THR A 66 0.35 -25.28 -12.23
CA THR A 66 0.69 -26.69 -12.44
C THR A 66 2.10 -27.04 -11.97
N CYS A 67 3.09 -26.18 -12.24
CA CYS A 67 4.51 -26.47 -11.95
C CYS A 67 5.13 -25.54 -10.90
N PHE A 68 4.34 -24.64 -10.31
CA PHE A 68 4.77 -23.69 -9.28
C PHE A 68 5.96 -22.79 -9.66
N ALA A 69 6.23 -22.65 -10.96
CA ALA A 69 7.22 -21.73 -11.46
C ALA A 69 6.76 -20.28 -11.18
N PHE A 70 7.50 -19.60 -10.31
CA PHE A 70 7.26 -18.21 -9.92
C PHE A 70 7.65 -17.23 -11.04
N TYR A 71 6.80 -16.23 -11.27
CA TYR A 71 7.01 -15.14 -12.21
C TYR A 71 7.41 -13.88 -11.42
N ASP A 72 8.71 -13.56 -11.42
CA ASP A 72 9.23 -12.47 -10.59
C ASP A 72 8.69 -11.08 -11.00
N SER A 73 8.76 -10.77 -12.30
CA SER A 73 8.37 -9.46 -12.84
C SER A 73 7.65 -9.51 -14.18
N SER A 74 7.69 -10.63 -14.90
CA SER A 74 6.89 -10.81 -16.11
C SER A 74 6.35 -12.23 -16.19
N PRO A 75 5.03 -12.41 -16.44
CA PRO A 75 4.53 -13.71 -16.82
C PRO A 75 5.20 -14.16 -18.13
N PRO A 76 5.20 -15.47 -18.43
CA PRO A 76 5.75 -15.99 -19.68
C PRO A 76 5.18 -15.25 -20.89
N HIS A 77 5.90 -15.24 -22.01
CA HIS A 77 5.41 -14.61 -23.25
C HIS A 77 4.02 -15.17 -23.64
N GLN A 78 3.16 -14.35 -24.25
CA GLN A 78 1.76 -14.73 -24.57
C GLN A 78 1.67 -16.02 -25.40
N SER A 79 2.60 -16.23 -26.33
CA SER A 79 2.66 -17.46 -27.15
C SER A 79 3.06 -18.72 -26.38
N ARG A 80 3.58 -18.60 -25.15
CA ARG A 80 4.02 -19.74 -24.32
C ARG A 80 3.13 -19.94 -23.09
N ARG A 81 1.96 -19.28 -23.05
CA ARG A 81 1.05 -19.35 -21.92
C ARG A 81 -0.40 -19.47 -22.37
N VAL A 82 -1.24 -19.93 -21.46
CA VAL A 82 -2.69 -19.85 -21.56
C VAL A 82 -3.21 -19.11 -20.34
N SER A 83 -4.21 -18.25 -20.55
CA SER A 83 -4.87 -17.52 -19.47
C SER A 83 -6.12 -18.28 -19.06
N CYS A 84 -6.38 -18.36 -17.75
CA CYS A 84 -7.64 -18.89 -17.26
C CYS A 84 -8.81 -17.98 -17.67
N ASN A 85 -9.92 -18.58 -18.04
CA ASN A 85 -11.15 -17.85 -18.40
C ASN A 85 -11.82 -17.16 -17.20
N ASP A 86 -11.69 -17.74 -16.01
CA ASP A 86 -12.48 -17.33 -14.84
C ASP A 86 -11.66 -16.52 -13.80
N CYS A 87 -10.34 -16.46 -13.95
CA CYS A 87 -9.47 -15.68 -13.08
C CYS A 87 -8.20 -15.24 -13.79
N ASN A 88 -7.38 -14.41 -13.12
CA ASN A 88 -6.15 -13.87 -13.72
C ASN A 88 -4.96 -14.87 -13.68
N SER A 89 -5.22 -16.17 -13.64
CA SER A 89 -4.18 -17.20 -13.59
C SER A 89 -3.55 -17.44 -14.96
N VAL A 90 -2.23 -17.63 -14.97
CA VAL A 90 -1.43 -17.83 -16.18
C VAL A 90 -0.65 -19.13 -16.07
N THR A 91 -0.94 -20.07 -16.97
CA THR A 91 -0.30 -21.39 -17.02
C THR A 91 0.59 -21.49 -18.24
N HIS A 92 1.76 -22.13 -18.13
CA HIS A 92 2.56 -22.44 -19.32
C HIS A 92 1.77 -23.31 -20.30
N ILE A 93 1.95 -23.09 -21.60
CA ILE A 93 1.22 -23.86 -22.62
C ILE A 93 1.45 -25.37 -22.50
N HIS A 94 2.67 -25.80 -22.13
CA HIS A 94 2.98 -27.21 -21.87
C HIS A 94 2.38 -27.73 -20.56
N CYS A 95 2.21 -26.87 -19.56
CA CYS A 95 1.59 -27.20 -18.28
C CYS A 95 0.05 -27.25 -18.33
N ALA A 96 -0.56 -26.74 -19.41
CA ALA A 96 -2.00 -26.83 -19.63
C ALA A 96 -2.45 -28.26 -20.02
N GLY A 97 -1.51 -29.13 -20.43
CA GLY A 97 -1.81 -30.49 -20.87
C GLY A 97 -2.78 -30.51 -22.04
N ASP A 98 -3.77 -31.39 -21.97
CA ASP A 98 -4.83 -31.50 -22.99
C ASP A 98 -5.92 -30.44 -22.83
N ALA A 99 -5.94 -29.70 -21.73
CA ALA A 99 -6.90 -28.63 -21.47
C ALA A 99 -6.59 -27.33 -22.25
N LYS A 100 -5.71 -27.37 -23.27
CA LYS A 100 -5.36 -26.21 -24.09
C LYS A 100 -6.56 -25.63 -24.87
N SER A 101 -7.59 -26.44 -25.12
CA SER A 101 -8.77 -26.00 -25.85
C SER A 101 -9.51 -24.89 -25.10
N PRO A 102 -9.77 -23.74 -25.74
CA PRO A 102 -10.53 -22.67 -25.12
C PRO A 102 -11.99 -23.11 -24.84
N PRO A 103 -12.59 -22.69 -23.72
CA PRO A 103 -11.99 -21.87 -22.66
C PRO A 103 -11.14 -22.68 -21.67
N TYR A 104 -9.85 -22.33 -21.53
CA TYR A 104 -8.97 -22.94 -20.53
C TYR A 104 -9.37 -22.49 -19.13
N ARG A 105 -9.45 -23.44 -18.19
CA ARG A 105 -9.62 -23.18 -16.76
C ARG A 105 -8.43 -23.73 -15.98
N CYS A 106 -7.84 -22.90 -15.12
CA CYS A 106 -6.76 -23.32 -14.25
C CYS A 106 -7.27 -24.33 -13.19
N PRO A 107 -6.39 -25.15 -12.58
CA PRO A 107 -6.81 -26.16 -11.61
C PRO A 107 -7.74 -25.63 -10.49
N PRO A 108 -7.47 -24.46 -9.86
CA PRO A 108 -8.38 -23.89 -8.86
C PRO A 108 -9.78 -23.49 -9.39
N CYS A 109 -9.91 -23.15 -10.67
CA CYS A 109 -11.20 -22.78 -11.27
C CYS A 109 -11.96 -23.98 -11.83
N ARG A 110 -11.26 -25.10 -12.09
CA ARG A 110 -11.88 -26.37 -12.50
C ARG A 110 -12.55 -27.07 -11.33
N ASP A 111 -11.97 -26.96 -10.14
CA ASP A 111 -12.50 -27.54 -8.91
C ASP A 111 -12.39 -26.52 -7.75
N PRO A 112 -13.30 -25.53 -7.67
CA PRO A 112 -13.18 -24.44 -6.72
C PRO A 112 -13.34 -24.84 -5.25
N ASP A 113 -14.04 -25.95 -4.99
CA ASP A 113 -14.39 -26.42 -3.64
C ASP A 113 -13.44 -27.52 -3.16
N GLY A 114 -12.95 -28.39 -4.06
CA GLY A 114 -12.05 -29.49 -3.71
C GLY A 114 -10.55 -29.15 -3.83
N PHE A 115 -10.18 -28.19 -4.70
CA PHE A 115 -8.79 -27.93 -5.00
C PHE A 115 -8.04 -27.25 -3.86
N SER A 116 -6.88 -27.80 -3.48
CA SER A 116 -5.91 -27.11 -2.62
C SER A 116 -4.50 -27.17 -3.19
N PHE A 117 -3.83 -26.02 -3.24
CA PHE A 117 -2.40 -25.94 -3.55
C PHE A 117 -1.50 -26.57 -2.48
N PHE A 118 -1.97 -26.64 -1.23
CA PHE A 118 -1.14 -27.06 -0.12
C PHE A 118 -2.01 -27.77 0.93
N ARG A 119 -1.82 -29.08 1.04
CA ARG A 119 -2.42 -29.93 2.07
C ARG A 119 -1.29 -30.78 2.66
N PRO A 120 -0.79 -30.43 3.86
CA PRO A 120 0.24 -31.22 4.53
C PRO A 120 -0.16 -32.69 4.62
N ILE A 121 0.79 -33.59 4.37
CA ILE A 121 0.61 -35.01 4.65
C ILE A 121 0.87 -35.17 6.15
N VAL A 122 -0.01 -35.89 6.83
CA VAL A 122 0.14 -36.23 8.26
C VAL A 122 0.40 -37.72 8.33
N ASP A 123 1.51 -38.11 8.93
CA ASP A 123 1.85 -39.52 9.13
C ASP A 123 1.08 -40.15 10.31
N GLU A 124 1.29 -41.44 10.53
CA GLU A 124 0.63 -42.21 11.59
C GLU A 124 0.98 -41.69 13.00
N ASN A 125 2.11 -40.99 13.15
CA ASN A 125 2.58 -40.38 14.39
C ASN A 125 2.01 -38.96 14.59
N GLY A 126 1.19 -38.47 13.66
CA GLY A 126 0.65 -37.11 13.69
C GLY A 126 1.66 -36.04 13.27
N ALA A 127 2.85 -36.43 12.80
CA ALA A 127 3.84 -35.48 12.30
C ALA A 127 3.51 -35.09 10.87
N ARG A 128 3.76 -33.82 10.55
CA ARG A 128 3.52 -33.29 9.21
C ARG A 128 4.75 -33.51 8.35
N CYS A 129 4.55 -34.00 7.13
CA CYS A 129 5.60 -34.19 6.13
C CYS A 129 5.27 -33.47 4.82
N MET A 130 6.33 -33.13 4.07
CA MET A 130 6.23 -32.50 2.76
C MET A 130 6.82 -33.42 1.71
N ASP A 131 6.04 -33.70 0.68
CA ASP A 131 6.54 -34.31 -0.55
C ASP A 131 7.15 -33.26 -1.48
N LYS A 132 7.66 -33.70 -2.63
CA LYS A 132 8.24 -32.81 -3.63
C LYS A 132 7.24 -31.75 -4.11
N ALA A 133 5.99 -32.13 -4.41
CA ALA A 133 4.99 -31.21 -4.93
C ALA A 133 4.60 -30.12 -3.93
N LEU A 134 4.42 -30.50 -2.66
CA LEU A 134 4.18 -29.57 -1.55
C LEU A 134 5.38 -28.64 -1.34
N SER A 135 6.60 -29.15 -1.46
CA SER A 135 7.82 -28.34 -1.35
C SER A 135 7.90 -27.27 -2.44
N GLU A 136 7.50 -27.59 -3.68
CA GLU A 136 7.47 -26.64 -4.81
C GLU A 136 6.39 -25.57 -4.60
N ALA A 137 5.20 -25.96 -4.15
CA ALA A 137 4.12 -25.03 -3.80
C ALA A 137 4.54 -24.09 -2.66
N PHE A 138 5.18 -24.64 -1.62
CA PHE A 138 5.71 -23.88 -0.49
C PHE A 138 6.79 -22.89 -0.92
N LEU A 139 7.77 -23.33 -1.71
CA LEU A 139 8.82 -22.47 -2.24
C LEU A 139 8.26 -21.36 -3.12
N CYS A 140 7.26 -21.65 -3.96
CA CYS A 140 6.58 -20.65 -4.77
C CYS A 140 5.88 -19.60 -3.90
N ALA A 141 5.15 -20.03 -2.87
CA ALA A 141 4.52 -19.13 -1.91
C ALA A 141 5.56 -18.23 -1.21
N ALA A 142 6.68 -18.81 -0.75
CA ALA A 142 7.77 -18.06 -0.12
C ALA A 142 8.37 -17.00 -1.07
N LYS A 143 8.55 -17.34 -2.36
CA LYS A 143 9.02 -16.38 -3.38
C LYS A 143 8.03 -15.24 -3.62
N ILE A 144 6.74 -15.53 -3.66
CA ILE A 144 5.68 -14.51 -3.79
C ILE A 144 5.70 -13.59 -2.56
N ALA A 145 5.78 -14.15 -1.35
CA ALA A 145 5.85 -13.40 -0.11
C ALA A 145 7.08 -12.47 -0.09
N ALA A 146 8.26 -13.03 -0.41
CA ALA A 146 9.49 -12.26 -0.50
C ALA A 146 9.39 -11.12 -1.52
N SER A 147 8.97 -11.38 -2.76
CA SER A 147 8.80 -10.36 -3.80
C SER A 147 7.78 -9.28 -3.39
N SER A 148 6.67 -9.68 -2.76
CA SER A 148 5.65 -8.76 -2.25
C SER A 148 6.21 -7.84 -1.15
N MET A 149 6.95 -8.39 -0.21
CA MET A 149 7.56 -7.62 0.88
C MET A 149 8.72 -6.74 0.39
N SER A 150 9.54 -7.19 -0.56
CA SER A 150 10.56 -6.35 -1.21
C SER A 150 9.93 -5.12 -1.88
N LYS A 151 8.82 -5.31 -2.61
CA LYS A 151 8.05 -4.20 -3.21
C LYS A 151 7.49 -3.26 -2.14
N ALA A 152 7.02 -3.79 -1.01
CA ALA A 152 6.57 -3.00 0.12
C ALA A 152 7.70 -2.17 0.74
N VAL A 153 8.87 -2.77 0.98
CA VAL A 153 10.05 -2.09 1.53
C VAL A 153 10.48 -0.94 0.62
N THR A 154 10.57 -1.16 -0.69
CA THR A 154 10.92 -0.08 -1.64
C THR A 154 9.91 1.07 -1.57
N PHE A 155 8.61 0.75 -1.57
CA PHE A 155 7.56 1.77 -1.45
C PHE A 155 7.69 2.59 -0.16
N PHE A 156 7.85 1.93 1.00
CA PHE A 156 7.96 2.62 2.28
C PHE A 156 9.26 3.42 2.43
N ARG A 157 10.36 2.96 1.82
CA ARG A 157 11.61 3.75 1.76
C ARG A 157 11.41 5.04 0.98
N SER A 158 10.83 4.96 -0.22
CA SER A 158 10.54 6.16 -1.04
C SER A 158 9.57 7.11 -0.34
N GLU A 159 8.54 6.57 0.32
CA GLU A 159 7.57 7.37 1.07
C GLU A 159 8.19 8.06 2.29
N ALA A 160 9.07 7.36 3.02
CA ALA A 160 9.80 7.93 4.15
C ALA A 160 10.75 9.04 3.72
N GLU A 161 11.47 8.84 2.61
CA GLU A 161 12.38 9.86 2.05
C GLU A 161 11.62 11.12 1.64
N ARG A 162 10.49 10.96 0.93
CA ARG A 162 9.62 12.06 0.53
C ARG A 162 9.12 12.84 1.75
N LYS A 163 8.58 12.14 2.75
CA LYS A 163 8.12 12.76 4.00
C LYS A 163 9.25 13.47 4.76
N GLY A 164 10.46 12.92 4.75
CA GLY A 164 11.64 13.56 5.34
C GLY A 164 11.98 14.89 4.65
N LYS A 165 11.95 14.93 3.31
CA LYS A 165 12.17 16.15 2.52
C LYS A 165 11.08 17.19 2.79
N ASP A 166 9.81 16.78 2.77
CA ASP A 166 8.67 17.66 3.03
C ASP A 166 8.75 18.26 4.44
N ALA A 167 9.09 17.44 5.45
CA ALA A 167 9.27 17.88 6.83
C ALA A 167 10.44 18.86 6.96
N ALA A 168 11.57 18.64 6.27
CA ALA A 168 12.71 19.54 6.31
C ALA A 168 12.37 20.93 5.73
N VAL A 169 11.65 20.98 4.60
CA VAL A 169 11.18 22.24 3.99
C VAL A 169 10.20 22.95 4.90
N ALA A 170 9.23 22.24 5.49
CA ALA A 170 8.29 22.82 6.45
C ALA A 170 9.01 23.39 7.67
N LYS A 171 9.98 22.65 8.22
CA LYS A 171 10.81 23.08 9.36
C LYS A 171 11.66 24.32 9.03
N LYS A 172 12.13 24.45 7.78
CA LYS A 172 12.87 25.64 7.31
C LYS A 172 11.95 26.85 7.22
N ARG A 173 10.79 26.71 6.57
CA ARG A 173 9.79 27.79 6.46
C ARG A 173 9.29 28.26 7.83
N ALA A 174 9.08 27.34 8.76
CA ALA A 174 8.70 27.69 10.13
C ALA A 174 9.78 28.50 10.86
N ARG A 175 11.07 28.18 10.65
CA ARG A 175 12.17 29.01 11.19
C ARG A 175 12.20 30.39 10.57
N GLU A 176 12.13 30.48 9.25
CA GLU A 176 12.14 31.76 8.53
C GLU A 176 10.97 32.66 8.99
N ALA A 177 9.78 32.10 9.17
CA ALA A 177 8.63 32.83 9.70
C ALA A 177 8.86 33.36 11.13
N LEU A 178 9.51 32.58 12.01
CA LEU A 178 9.85 33.03 13.36
C LEU A 178 10.91 34.15 13.33
N GLU A 179 11.93 34.02 12.49
CA GLU A 179 12.95 35.06 12.31
C GLU A 179 12.33 36.37 11.81
N ASP A 180 11.34 36.31 10.92
CA ASP A 180 10.65 37.50 10.43
C ASP A 180 9.77 38.15 11.50
N VAL A 181 9.10 37.38 12.35
CA VAL A 181 8.36 37.91 13.50
C VAL A 181 9.30 38.63 14.48
N LEU A 182 10.47 38.07 14.76
CA LEU A 182 11.46 38.70 15.65
C LEU A 182 11.96 40.03 15.07
N LYS A 183 12.27 40.10 13.78
CA LYS A 183 12.66 41.36 13.11
C LYS A 183 11.56 42.43 13.20
N LEU A 184 10.29 42.03 13.05
CA LEU A 184 9.17 42.95 13.17
C LEU A 184 9.00 43.48 14.61
N ASP A 185 9.20 42.63 15.62
CA ASP A 185 9.17 43.02 17.03
C ASP A 185 10.29 44.01 17.38
N GLU A 186 11.52 43.76 16.92
CA GLU A 186 12.64 44.70 17.09
C GLU A 186 12.34 46.05 16.43
N LYS A 187 11.82 46.04 15.20
CA LYS A 187 11.43 47.28 14.49
C LYS A 187 10.31 48.04 15.22
N ALA A 188 9.33 47.32 15.78
CA ALA A 188 8.26 47.93 16.56
C ALA A 188 8.78 48.57 17.85
N LYS A 189 9.68 47.88 18.58
CA LYS A 189 10.32 48.42 19.79
C LYS A 189 11.13 49.69 19.51
N LEU A 190 11.87 49.73 18.39
CA LEU A 190 12.62 50.92 17.96
C LEU A 190 11.71 52.08 17.53
N ALA A 191 10.51 51.81 17.00
CA ALA A 191 9.55 52.85 16.63
C ALA A 191 8.86 53.47 17.86
N VAL A 192 8.62 52.69 18.92
CA VAL A 192 8.00 53.16 20.18
C VAL A 192 8.98 53.97 21.04
N SER A 193 10.27 53.70 20.96
CA SER A 193 11.31 54.38 21.75
C SER A 193 11.84 55.68 21.12
N LYS A 194 11.41 56.04 19.90
CA LYS A 194 11.62 57.37 19.33
C LYS A 194 10.45 58.29 19.75
N PRO A 195 10.65 59.29 20.63
CA PRO A 195 9.61 60.27 20.88
C PRO A 195 9.33 61.02 19.59
N SER A 196 8.05 61.13 19.24
CA SER A 196 7.59 61.96 18.14
C SER A 196 7.78 63.43 18.50
N GLU A 197 8.93 63.99 18.17
CA GLU A 197 9.04 65.43 18.04
C GLU A 197 8.55 65.84 16.64
N ASN A 198 7.48 66.63 16.66
CA ASN A 198 7.03 67.54 15.62
C ASN A 198 6.16 66.99 14.47
N ARG A 199 4.83 67.15 14.61
CA ARG A 199 3.91 67.45 13.51
C ARG A 199 2.74 68.30 13.99
N ASP A 200 2.96 69.61 14.10
CA ASP A 200 1.91 70.61 13.93
C ASP A 200 1.96 71.15 12.51
N GLN A 201 0.96 70.80 11.69
CA GLN A 201 0.40 71.66 10.63
C GLN A 201 -0.88 71.05 10.03
N LYS A 202 -2.01 71.61 10.47
CA LYS A 202 -3.33 71.67 9.82
C LYS A 202 -3.21 72.61 8.58
N PRO A 203 -3.94 72.48 7.43
CA PRO A 203 -5.41 72.54 7.45
C PRO A 203 -6.28 71.90 6.32
N LYS A 204 -7.54 71.72 6.75
CA LYS A 204 -8.85 71.90 6.05
C LYS A 204 -9.51 70.73 5.31
N GLN A 205 -10.81 70.67 5.58
CA GLN A 205 -11.85 69.69 5.25
C GLN A 205 -12.43 69.90 3.85
N SER A 206 -12.99 68.83 3.25
CA SER A 206 -14.40 68.74 2.82
C SER A 206 -14.75 67.32 2.28
N PRO A 207 -16.05 66.94 2.17
CA PRO A 207 -16.52 65.62 2.58
C PRO A 207 -17.13 64.73 1.47
N ALA A 208 -17.63 63.57 1.93
CA ALA A 208 -18.52 62.58 1.28
C ALA A 208 -17.78 61.52 0.42
N SER A 209 -18.13 60.23 0.40
CA SER A 209 -19.39 59.54 0.67
C SER A 209 -19.13 58.03 0.76
N ASN A 210 -19.88 57.34 1.64
CA ASN A 210 -20.35 55.93 1.61
C ASN A 210 -19.31 54.82 1.35
N GLY A 211 -19.11 53.84 2.22
CA GLY A 211 -20.13 52.92 2.77
C GLY A 211 -19.97 51.56 2.07
N GLY A 212 -19.54 50.51 2.79
CA GLY A 212 -19.41 49.17 2.20
C GLY A 212 -18.70 48.15 3.08
N LEU A 213 -19.50 47.35 3.77
CA LEU A 213 -19.16 46.32 4.73
C LEU A 213 -18.74 45.00 4.04
N LYS A 214 -17.73 44.31 4.63
CA LYS A 214 -17.43 42.85 4.64
C LYS A 214 -17.57 42.03 3.34
N GLN A 215 -16.54 41.23 3.02
CA GLN A 215 -16.45 39.82 3.47
C GLN A 215 -15.15 39.17 2.98
N ILE A 216 -14.57 38.39 3.88
CA ILE A 216 -13.66 37.30 3.59
C ILE A 216 -14.53 36.13 3.12
N GLU A 217 -14.20 35.52 2.00
CA GLU A 217 -14.53 34.11 1.78
C GLU A 217 -13.47 33.41 0.91
N SER A 218 -12.99 32.32 1.49
CA SER A 218 -12.23 31.23 0.91
C SER A 218 -12.91 30.61 -0.31
N SER A 219 -12.14 30.14 -1.28
CA SER A 219 -12.46 28.90 -2.01
C SER A 219 -11.24 28.32 -2.72
N ALA A 220 -10.98 27.06 -2.40
CA ALA A 220 -10.06 26.17 -3.07
C ALA A 220 -10.48 25.93 -4.53
N ALA A 221 -9.51 25.88 -5.43
CA ALA A 221 -9.69 25.40 -6.80
C ALA A 221 -8.94 24.08 -6.99
N THR A 222 -9.72 23.01 -6.96
CA THR A 222 -9.41 21.66 -7.42
C THR A 222 -9.12 21.70 -8.92
N ALA A 223 -7.92 21.33 -9.36
CA ALA A 223 -7.64 21.11 -10.78
C ALA A 223 -8.03 19.67 -11.15
N GLN A 224 -9.16 19.54 -11.85
CA GLN A 224 -9.62 18.30 -12.44
C GLN A 224 -8.78 17.88 -13.65
N VAL A 225 -8.49 16.59 -13.63
CA VAL A 225 -8.14 15.67 -14.71
C VAL A 225 -8.77 16.05 -16.06
N LYS A 226 -7.92 16.32 -17.06
CA LYS A 226 -8.33 16.41 -18.47
C LYS A 226 -8.35 14.99 -19.05
N LYS A 227 -9.56 14.46 -19.24
CA LYS A 227 -9.88 13.29 -20.06
C LYS A 227 -9.57 13.64 -21.52
N GLN A 228 -8.66 12.92 -22.17
CA GLN A 228 -8.58 12.88 -23.63
C GLN A 228 -8.95 11.47 -24.08
N SER A 229 -10.12 11.39 -24.70
CA SER A 229 -10.60 10.30 -25.54
C SER A 229 -10.58 10.80 -26.99
N SER A 230 -9.90 10.07 -27.88
CA SER A 230 -10.19 10.06 -29.31
C SER A 230 -9.62 8.76 -29.87
N SER A 231 -10.46 7.79 -30.21
CA SER A 231 -11.06 7.56 -31.54
C SER A 231 -10.21 6.66 -32.42
N VAL A 232 -10.74 5.45 -32.59
CA VAL A 232 -10.64 4.51 -33.71
C VAL A 232 -10.32 5.19 -35.05
N VAL A 233 -9.31 4.68 -35.76
CA VAL A 233 -9.25 4.70 -37.23
C VAL A 233 -8.90 3.30 -37.72
N GLN A 234 -9.87 2.68 -38.37
CA GLN A 234 -9.68 1.54 -39.28
C GLN A 234 -8.85 2.01 -40.48
N VAL A 235 -7.88 1.20 -40.90
CA VAL A 235 -7.45 1.16 -42.31
C VAL A 235 -7.49 -0.30 -42.76
N LYS A 236 -8.17 -0.51 -43.87
CA LYS A 236 -8.47 -1.75 -44.57
C LYS A 236 -7.64 -1.77 -45.85
N GLN A 237 -6.98 -2.90 -46.13
CA GLN A 237 -6.43 -3.39 -47.43
C GLN A 237 -5.30 -2.53 -48.06
N GLU A 238 -4.33 -3.01 -48.84
CA GLU A 238 -4.16 -4.19 -49.72
C GLU A 238 -2.68 -4.63 -49.73
N LYS A 239 -2.40 -5.94 -49.75
CA LYS A 239 -1.80 -6.71 -50.86
C LYS A 239 -1.29 -8.07 -50.37
#